data_AF-A0A3A4NXJ0-F1
#
_entry.id   AF-A0A3A4NXJ0-F1
#
_cell.length_a   1.000
_cell.length_b   1.000
_cell.length_c   1.000
_cell.angle_alpha   90.00
_cell.angle_beta   90.00
_cell.angle_gamma   90.00
#
_symmetry.space_group_name_H-M   'P 1'
#
loop_
_entity.id
_entity.type
_entity.pdbx_description
1 polymer ?
#
loop_
_entity_poly.entity_id
_entity_poly.type
_entity_poly.pdbx_seq_one_letter_code
_entity_poly.pdbx_strand_id
1 'polypeptide(L)'
;MGHREPVPEGGHRRGGGGERPGGNAALRGGHRLDHAVAHARHGRGVSADPPRGLPAPLRFLTYVQEMPLRRSIVRIALAAVLAAVAPLLHPVPSCACVGRTILVGYFDAPDQAMVANILAVFIDERTGTTVRLSRFASREDAFEAVRRDKVSLYTDYSSVLLSKFAGEKPGPDDERNIARLKEVLNRKYNVVWLEQVGYNRYFTEKAKSADKPGTAGVMLCKDALAKFPALPKLLGKLRGILDNETMASLLSESEKSDPKTVARRFLKSRKLI
;
A
#
# COMPACT_ATOMS: atom_id res chain seq x y z
N MET A 1 -54.13 23.14 26.06
CA MET A 1 -54.56 23.00 24.66
C MET A 1 -53.39 22.46 23.86
N GLY A 2 -53.50 21.27 23.26
CA GLY A 2 -52.43 20.63 22.46
C GLY A 2 -51.17 20.20 23.25
N HIS A 3 -50.44 19.13 22.93
CA HIS A 3 -50.69 18.01 22.02
C HIS A 3 -50.17 16.71 22.68
N ARG A 4 -50.80 15.58 22.37
CA ARG A 4 -50.24 14.22 22.53
C ARG A 4 -50.41 13.50 21.21
N GLU A 5 -49.34 12.92 20.68
CA GLU A 5 -49.40 11.85 19.68
C GLU A 5 -48.98 10.53 20.32
N PRO A 6 -49.59 9.43 19.89
CA PRO A 6 -48.87 8.16 19.80
C PRO A 6 -49.12 7.41 18.48
N VAL A 7 -48.01 6.98 17.85
CA VAL A 7 -47.69 5.64 17.29
C VAL A 7 -48.76 4.90 16.43
N PRO A 8 -48.39 4.37 15.24
CA PRO A 8 -49.35 3.83 14.27
C PRO A 8 -49.76 2.36 14.49
N GLU A 9 -50.97 2.01 14.03
CA GLU A 9 -51.40 0.62 13.81
C GLU A 9 -51.00 0.10 12.41
N GLY A 10 -50.78 -1.22 12.30
CA GLY A 10 -50.43 -1.90 11.05
C GLY A 10 -51.61 -2.60 10.37
N GLY A 11 -51.46 -2.93 9.08
CA GLY A 11 -52.47 -3.64 8.28
C GLY A 11 -51.87 -4.64 7.29
N HIS A 12 -52.10 -5.93 7.52
CA HIS A 12 -51.64 -7.06 6.70
C HIS A 12 -52.58 -7.37 5.51
N ARG A 13 -52.02 -7.84 4.38
CA ARG A 13 -52.45 -9.00 3.54
C ARG A 13 -51.50 -9.11 2.32
N ARG A 14 -50.72 -10.19 2.13
CA ARG A 14 -51.04 -11.57 1.66
C ARG A 14 -51.37 -11.68 0.16
N GLY A 15 -50.66 -12.55 -0.57
CA GLY A 15 -51.25 -13.29 -1.72
C GLY A 15 -50.30 -13.83 -2.81
N GLY A 16 -49.92 -15.12 -2.71
CA GLY A 16 -49.55 -16.01 -3.84
C GLY A 16 -48.18 -15.82 -4.55
N GLY A 17 -47.54 -16.84 -5.14
CA GLY A 17 -47.85 -18.29 -5.14
C GLY A 17 -47.48 -18.98 -6.47
N GLY A 18 -46.73 -20.10 -6.41
CA GLY A 18 -46.39 -20.99 -7.56
C GLY A 18 -45.30 -20.46 -8.51
N GLU A 19 -44.57 -21.28 -9.30
CA GLU A 19 -44.48 -22.75 -9.38
C GLU A 19 -43.17 -23.18 -10.12
N ARG A 20 -42.75 -24.45 -10.00
CA ARG A 20 -41.78 -25.15 -10.89
C ARG A 20 -42.53 -26.35 -11.50
N PRO A 21 -42.39 -26.70 -12.80
CA PRO A 21 -41.34 -27.61 -13.32
C PRO A 21 -40.85 -27.25 -14.75
N GLY A 22 -39.99 -28.00 -15.49
CA GLY A 22 -39.11 -29.13 -15.14
C GLY A 22 -39.00 -30.24 -16.23
N GLY A 23 -37.85 -30.36 -16.91
CA GLY A 23 -37.54 -31.40 -17.93
C GLY A 23 -37.75 -30.96 -19.41
N ASN A 24 -37.38 -31.72 -20.46
CA ASN A 24 -36.39 -32.80 -20.66
C ASN A 24 -36.23 -33.08 -22.19
N ALA A 25 -35.32 -33.99 -22.60
CA ALA A 25 -35.07 -34.51 -23.97
C ALA A 25 -34.40 -33.54 -24.99
N ALA A 26 -33.41 -33.89 -25.84
CA ALA A 26 -32.96 -35.14 -26.49
C ALA A 26 -33.70 -35.50 -27.80
N LEU A 27 -33.04 -36.29 -28.68
CA LEU A 27 -33.41 -36.76 -30.04
C LEU A 27 -32.88 -35.90 -31.22
N ARG A 28 -32.49 -36.42 -32.41
CA ARG A 28 -31.95 -37.74 -32.83
C ARG A 28 -31.52 -37.68 -34.32
N GLY A 29 -30.52 -38.48 -34.74
CA GLY A 29 -30.25 -38.85 -36.14
C GLY A 29 -29.57 -37.77 -37.00
N GLY A 30 -28.66 -38.05 -37.94
CA GLY A 30 -28.06 -39.33 -38.35
C GLY A 30 -28.51 -39.79 -39.74
N HIS A 31 -27.66 -39.62 -40.76
CA HIS A 31 -27.75 -40.41 -42.00
C HIS A 31 -26.39 -40.67 -42.66
N ARG A 32 -26.14 -41.96 -42.89
CA ARG A 32 -25.25 -42.56 -43.90
C ARG A 32 -25.81 -42.30 -45.32
N LEU A 33 -25.12 -42.48 -46.45
CA LEU A 33 -23.73 -42.80 -46.87
C LEU A 33 -23.67 -42.45 -48.39
N ASP A 34 -22.49 -42.48 -49.02
CA ASP A 34 -22.19 -43.35 -50.19
C ASP A 34 -21.12 -42.80 -51.15
N HIS A 35 -20.22 -43.73 -51.56
CA HIS A 35 -19.39 -43.79 -52.78
C HIS A 35 -18.53 -42.56 -53.21
N ALA A 36 -17.36 -42.69 -53.86
CA ALA A 36 -16.76 -43.80 -54.62
C ALA A 36 -15.22 -43.80 -54.55
N VAL A 37 -14.59 -44.84 -55.09
CA VAL A 37 -13.13 -45.05 -55.19
C VAL A 37 -12.63 -44.79 -56.62
N ALA A 38 -11.51 -44.07 -56.82
CA ALA A 38 -10.67 -44.22 -58.02
C ALA A 38 -9.23 -43.65 -57.90
N HIS A 39 -8.28 -44.55 -58.15
CA HIS A 39 -6.83 -44.45 -58.41
C HIS A 39 -6.15 -43.17 -58.97
N ALA A 40 -5.03 -42.82 -58.31
CA ALA A 40 -3.66 -42.62 -58.84
C ALA A 40 -3.35 -41.63 -60.01
N ARG A 41 -2.33 -40.76 -59.79
CA ARG A 41 -1.06 -40.69 -60.58
C ARG A 41 -0.03 -39.71 -60.00
N HIS A 42 1.24 -39.93 -60.32
CA HIS A 42 2.37 -39.01 -60.08
C HIS A 42 2.26 -37.71 -60.89
N GLY A 43 2.70 -36.58 -60.33
CA GLY A 43 2.82 -35.29 -61.02
C GLY A 43 3.86 -34.38 -60.35
N ARG A 44 4.69 -33.70 -61.16
CA ARG A 44 5.79 -32.83 -60.70
C ARG A 44 5.28 -31.48 -60.16
N GLY A 45 6.08 -30.84 -59.31
CA GLY A 45 5.71 -29.60 -58.63
C GLY A 45 5.59 -28.37 -59.54
N VAL A 46 4.86 -27.38 -59.03
CA VAL A 46 4.76 -26.01 -59.56
C VAL A 46 4.95 -25.05 -58.39
N SER A 47 5.75 -24.00 -58.60
CA SER A 47 6.01 -22.96 -57.60
C SER A 47 4.74 -22.15 -57.29
N ALA A 48 4.43 -21.95 -56.01
CA ALA A 48 3.35 -21.06 -55.59
C ALA A 48 3.93 -19.69 -55.22
N ASP A 49 3.58 -18.67 -56.00
CA ASP A 49 3.95 -17.26 -55.75
C ASP A 49 3.24 -16.75 -54.48
N PRO A 50 3.91 -16.05 -53.55
CA PRO A 50 3.29 -15.65 -52.28
C PRO A 50 2.33 -14.46 -52.47
N PRO A 51 1.18 -14.44 -51.75
CA PRO A 51 0.17 -13.40 -51.91
C PRO A 51 0.69 -12.01 -51.51
N ARG A 52 0.45 -11.02 -52.38
CA ARG A 52 0.82 -9.61 -52.17
C ARG A 52 -0.20 -8.92 -51.26
N GLY A 53 0.12 -8.74 -49.98
CA GLY A 53 -0.77 -7.99 -49.07
C GLY A 53 -0.44 -8.05 -47.58
N LEU A 54 0.80 -7.78 -47.17
CA LEU A 54 1.18 -7.64 -45.75
C LEU A 54 2.19 -6.50 -45.53
N PRO A 55 2.07 -5.71 -44.44
CA PRO A 55 2.93 -4.55 -44.18
C PRO A 55 4.36 -4.94 -43.76
N ALA A 56 5.29 -4.01 -43.98
CA ALA A 56 6.74 -4.27 -43.98
C ALA A 56 7.39 -4.90 -42.73
N PRO A 57 7.03 -4.56 -41.46
CA PRO A 57 7.87 -4.96 -40.31
C PRO A 57 7.83 -6.46 -39.98
N LEU A 58 6.89 -7.23 -40.54
CA LEU A 58 6.75 -8.67 -40.26
C LEU A 58 7.48 -9.58 -41.26
N ARG A 59 8.03 -9.04 -42.36
CA ARG A 59 8.87 -9.81 -43.29
C ARG A 59 10.28 -10.11 -42.76
N PHE A 60 10.69 -9.50 -41.65
CA PHE A 60 12.03 -9.66 -41.08
C PHE A 60 12.16 -10.83 -40.10
N LEU A 61 11.05 -11.39 -39.61
CA LEU A 61 11.04 -12.43 -38.57
C LEU A 61 11.17 -13.87 -39.10
N THR A 62 11.04 -14.08 -40.42
CA THR A 62 11.20 -15.41 -41.05
C THR A 62 12.55 -15.61 -41.75
N TYR A 63 13.50 -14.69 -41.59
CA TYR A 63 14.83 -14.73 -42.24
C TYR A 63 15.97 -15.16 -41.28
N VAL A 64 15.65 -15.77 -40.13
CA VAL A 64 16.65 -16.19 -39.11
C VAL A 64 16.55 -17.68 -38.78
N GLN A 65 16.20 -18.50 -39.77
CA GLN A 65 16.43 -19.95 -39.77
C GLN A 65 17.22 -20.32 -41.04
N GLU A 66 18.02 -21.38 -40.97
CA GLU A 66 19.01 -21.79 -41.98
C GLU A 66 20.29 -20.91 -42.07
N MET A 67 21.03 -20.77 -40.96
CA MET A 67 22.48 -20.49 -41.01
C MET A 67 23.28 -21.60 -40.33
N PRO A 68 24.28 -22.23 -40.99
CA PRO A 68 25.10 -23.29 -40.41
C PRO A 68 26.15 -22.70 -39.44
N LEU A 69 25.69 -22.29 -38.26
CA LEU A 69 26.49 -21.51 -37.32
C LEU A 69 27.57 -22.39 -36.65
N ARG A 70 28.80 -22.29 -37.19
CA ARG A 70 30.02 -22.97 -36.69
C ARG A 70 30.11 -22.85 -35.17
N ARG A 71 30.39 -23.96 -34.46
CA ARG A 71 30.37 -24.08 -32.98
C ARG A 71 31.11 -22.95 -32.23
N SER A 72 32.12 -22.33 -32.85
CA SER A 72 32.84 -21.16 -32.34
C SER A 72 31.94 -19.91 -32.17
N ILE A 73 31.03 -19.66 -33.12
CA ILE A 73 30.16 -18.47 -33.13
C ILE A 73 29.10 -18.58 -32.02
N VAL A 74 28.54 -19.78 -31.82
CA VAL A 74 27.60 -20.06 -30.71
C VAL A 74 28.27 -19.80 -29.35
N ARG A 75 29.55 -20.17 -29.20
CA ARG A 75 30.33 -19.90 -27.98
C ARG A 75 30.58 -18.40 -27.77
N ILE A 76 30.87 -17.64 -28.84
CA ILE A 76 31.05 -16.19 -28.77
C ILE A 76 29.74 -15.49 -28.40
N ALA A 77 28.61 -15.89 -29.01
CA ALA A 77 27.29 -15.37 -28.67
C ALA A 77 26.90 -15.67 -27.21
N LEU A 78 27.13 -16.90 -26.74
CA LEU A 78 26.85 -17.29 -25.36
C LEU A 78 27.74 -16.52 -24.35
N ALA A 79 29.02 -16.33 -24.67
CA ALA A 79 29.93 -15.52 -23.87
C ALA A 79 29.53 -14.03 -23.83
N ALA A 80 29.07 -13.48 -24.96
CA ALA A 80 28.56 -12.10 -25.01
C ALA A 80 27.28 -11.92 -24.18
N VAL A 81 26.35 -12.89 -24.19
CA VAL A 81 25.15 -12.88 -23.34
C VAL A 81 25.52 -12.99 -21.86
N LEU A 82 26.45 -13.89 -21.49
CA LEU A 82 26.96 -13.98 -20.11
C LEU A 82 27.66 -12.69 -19.65
N ALA A 83 28.46 -12.07 -20.51
CA ALA A 83 29.12 -10.79 -20.22
C ALA A 83 28.12 -9.62 -20.10
N ALA A 84 27.00 -9.65 -20.83
CA ALA A 84 25.93 -8.65 -20.73
C ALA A 84 25.05 -8.83 -19.48
N VAL A 85 24.92 -10.06 -18.96
CA VAL A 85 24.14 -10.35 -17.73
C VAL A 85 24.99 -10.17 -16.46
N ALA A 86 26.31 -10.39 -16.51
CA ALA A 86 27.21 -10.21 -15.37
C ALA A 86 27.09 -8.85 -14.63
N PRO A 87 27.00 -7.67 -15.30
CA PRO A 87 26.81 -6.39 -14.60
C PRO A 87 25.42 -6.20 -13.96
N LEU A 88 24.45 -7.09 -14.20
CA LEU A 88 23.15 -7.06 -13.50
C LEU A 88 23.20 -7.76 -12.13
N LEU A 89 24.28 -8.49 -11.80
CA LEU A 89 24.51 -9.10 -10.49
C LEU A 89 25.46 -8.24 -9.61
N HIS A 90 25.29 -6.91 -9.64
CA HIS A 90 25.91 -6.07 -8.62
C HIS A 90 25.36 -6.45 -7.24
N PRO A 91 26.20 -6.84 -6.26
CA PRO A 91 25.73 -7.06 -4.91
C PRO A 91 25.21 -5.72 -4.39
N VAL A 92 23.90 -5.64 -4.16
CA VAL A 92 23.28 -4.47 -3.52
C VAL A 92 24.02 -4.29 -2.19
N PRO A 93 24.72 -3.16 -1.96
CA PRO A 93 25.45 -2.97 -0.73
C PRO A 93 24.44 -3.00 0.40
N SER A 94 24.48 -4.08 1.20
CA SER A 94 23.73 -4.24 2.44
C SER A 94 24.30 -3.24 3.43
N CYS A 95 23.90 -1.99 3.25
CA CYS A 95 24.46 -0.87 3.95
C CYS A 95 24.10 -1.00 5.42
N ALA A 96 25.06 -1.45 6.22
CA ALA A 96 24.92 -1.56 7.65
C ALA A 96 24.43 -0.20 8.18
N CYS A 97 23.26 -0.17 8.81
CA CYS A 97 22.63 1.07 9.26
C CYS A 97 23.40 1.79 10.39
N VAL A 98 24.51 1.20 10.84
CA VAL A 98 25.41 1.69 11.87
C VAL A 98 25.95 3.07 11.47
N GLY A 99 25.53 4.11 12.18
CA GLY A 99 25.97 5.49 11.98
C GLY A 99 24.96 6.45 11.34
N ARG A 100 23.82 5.99 10.84
CA ARG A 100 22.74 6.90 10.38
C ARG A 100 21.77 7.19 11.52
N THR A 101 21.46 8.48 11.72
CA THR A 101 20.47 8.91 12.71
C THR A 101 19.09 9.04 12.05
N ILE A 102 18.06 8.51 12.72
CA ILE A 102 16.66 8.80 12.41
C ILE A 102 16.20 10.00 13.23
N LEU A 103 15.57 10.98 12.59
CA LEU A 103 15.00 12.15 13.27
C LEU A 103 13.48 12.03 13.33
N VAL A 104 12.92 12.00 14.54
CA VAL A 104 11.45 11.98 14.76
C VAL A 104 11.02 13.38 15.19
N GLY A 105 10.26 14.05 14.33
CA GLY A 105 9.65 15.34 14.61
C GLY A 105 8.41 15.20 15.50
N TYR A 106 8.18 16.20 16.35
CA TYR A 106 6.93 16.40 17.09
C TYR A 106 6.73 17.89 17.39
N PHE A 107 5.48 18.35 17.45
CA PHE A 107 5.15 19.69 17.98
C PHE A 107 4.74 19.61 19.45
N ASP A 108 4.64 20.75 20.13
CA ASP A 108 4.36 20.81 21.57
C ASP A 108 2.92 20.41 21.94
N ALA A 109 2.67 19.11 21.99
CA ALA A 109 1.47 18.51 22.58
C ALA A 109 1.84 17.20 23.29
N PRO A 110 1.26 16.88 24.46
CA PRO A 110 1.62 15.67 25.22
C PRO A 110 1.50 14.38 24.42
N ASP A 111 0.44 14.23 23.63
CA ASP A 111 0.22 13.06 22.76
C ASP A 111 1.31 12.88 21.70
N GLN A 112 1.82 13.98 21.16
CA GLN A 112 2.88 13.97 20.15
C GLN A 112 4.23 13.65 20.77
N ALA A 113 4.54 14.25 21.92
CA ALA A 113 5.76 13.93 22.67
C ALA A 113 5.78 12.46 23.10
N MET A 114 4.64 11.92 23.57
CA MET A 114 4.52 10.51 23.97
C MET A 114 4.74 9.56 22.80
N VAL A 115 4.06 9.77 21.66
CA VAL A 115 4.21 8.88 20.49
C VAL A 115 5.58 9.02 19.84
N ALA A 116 6.17 10.21 19.80
CA ALA A 116 7.55 10.38 19.34
C ALA A 116 8.54 9.59 20.20
N ASN A 117 8.36 9.54 21.52
CA ASN A 117 9.17 8.71 22.42
C ASN A 117 8.94 7.21 22.20
N ILE A 118 7.70 6.77 21.97
CA ILE A 118 7.39 5.36 21.63
C ILE A 118 8.08 4.97 20.34
N LEU A 119 7.96 5.77 19.28
CA LEU A 119 8.64 5.51 18.00
C LEU A 119 10.16 5.48 18.16
N ALA A 120 10.74 6.42 18.90
CA ALA A 120 12.18 6.47 19.10
C ALA A 120 12.72 5.25 19.85
N VAL A 121 12.14 4.89 21.00
CA VAL A 121 12.56 3.71 21.77
C VAL A 121 12.32 2.43 20.96
N PHE A 122 11.17 2.32 20.28
CA PHE A 122 10.86 1.13 19.50
C PHE A 122 11.80 0.93 18.32
N ILE A 123 12.14 1.98 17.57
CA ILE A 123 13.05 1.87 16.42
C ILE A 123 14.48 1.58 16.90
N ASP A 124 14.95 2.28 17.94
CA ASP A 124 16.31 2.15 18.49
C ASP A 124 16.56 0.72 19.00
N GLU A 125 15.77 0.26 19.98
CA GLU A 125 15.93 -1.05 20.63
C GLU A 125 15.70 -2.23 19.65
N ARG A 126 14.94 -2.02 18.56
CA ARG A 126 14.68 -3.05 17.54
C ARG A 126 15.73 -3.14 16.44
N THR A 127 16.58 -2.14 16.27
CA THR A 127 17.47 -2.03 15.09
C THR A 127 18.90 -1.58 15.40
N GLY A 128 19.18 -1.04 16.59
CA GLY A 128 20.43 -0.36 16.91
C GLY A 128 20.63 0.98 16.17
N THR A 129 19.58 1.50 15.51
CA THR A 129 19.64 2.78 14.80
C THR A 129 19.41 3.92 15.78
N THR A 130 20.37 4.82 15.93
CA THR A 130 20.21 6.01 16.79
C THR A 130 19.00 6.83 16.35
N VAL A 131 18.04 7.03 17.26
CA VAL A 131 16.89 7.92 17.03
C VAL A 131 17.03 9.17 17.90
N ARG A 132 16.82 10.34 17.30
CA ARG A 132 16.73 11.61 18.04
C ARG A 132 15.38 12.27 17.81
N LEU A 133 14.87 12.92 18.86
CA LEU A 133 13.64 13.70 18.77
C LEU A 133 13.96 15.13 18.34
N SER A 134 13.06 15.75 17.58
CA SER A 134 13.15 17.16 17.16
C SER A 134 11.82 17.84 17.47
N ARG A 135 11.86 18.81 18.39
CA ARG A 135 10.69 19.56 18.86
C ARG A 135 10.46 20.78 17.97
N PHE A 136 9.22 21.00 17.57
CA PHE A 136 8.78 22.15 16.76
C PHE A 136 7.74 22.98 17.51
N ALA A 137 7.64 24.27 17.17
CA ALA A 137 6.69 25.18 17.79
C ALA A 137 5.25 24.89 17.35
N SER A 138 5.05 24.56 16.07
CA SER A 138 3.73 24.23 15.51
C SER A 138 3.73 22.92 14.71
N ARG A 139 2.52 22.43 14.43
CA ARG A 139 2.27 21.33 13.48
C ARG A 139 2.76 21.67 12.09
N GLU A 140 2.56 22.91 11.68
CA GLU A 140 2.94 23.46 10.39
C GLU A 140 4.47 23.44 10.22
N ASP A 141 5.23 23.81 11.26
CA ASP A 141 6.69 23.70 11.28
C ASP A 141 7.17 22.24 11.22
N ALA A 142 6.54 21.35 11.98
CA ALA A 142 6.87 19.92 11.98
C ALA A 142 6.58 19.25 10.62
N PHE A 143 5.46 19.61 10.00
CA PHE A 143 5.09 19.15 8.65
C PHE A 143 6.07 19.68 7.59
N GLU A 144 6.41 20.96 7.65
CA GLU A 144 7.39 21.57 6.74
C GLU A 144 8.79 20.96 6.91
N ALA A 145 9.16 20.55 8.14
CA ALA A 145 10.40 19.83 8.39
C ALA A 145 10.42 18.42 7.78
N VAL A 146 9.31 17.67 7.80
CA VAL A 146 9.18 16.40 7.04
C VAL A 146 9.27 16.68 5.53
N ARG A 147 8.57 17.71 5.04
CA ARG A 147 8.52 18.05 3.61
C ARG A 147 9.89 18.46 3.04
N ARG A 148 10.76 19.03 3.87
CA ARG A 148 12.14 19.43 3.52
C ARG A 148 13.21 18.39 3.91
N ASP A 149 12.81 17.14 4.18
CA ASP A 149 13.69 16.05 4.61
C ASP A 149 14.55 16.34 5.87
N LYS A 150 14.17 17.36 6.66
CA LYS A 150 14.85 17.78 7.90
C LYS A 150 14.53 16.84 9.08
N VAL A 151 13.37 16.18 9.03
CA VAL A 151 13.05 15.06 9.94
C VAL A 151 12.56 13.87 9.12
N SER A 152 12.91 12.68 9.60
CA SER A 152 12.68 11.40 8.92
C SER A 152 11.25 10.90 9.11
N LEU A 153 10.67 11.11 10.29
CA LEU A 153 9.29 10.78 10.62
C LEU A 153 8.59 11.92 11.38
N TYR A 154 7.28 12.01 11.24
CA TYR A 154 6.39 12.84 12.06
C TYR A 154 5.02 12.16 12.16
N THR A 155 4.33 12.27 13.29
CA THR A 155 2.98 11.72 13.49
C THR A 155 1.93 12.81 13.50
N ASP A 156 0.76 12.54 12.92
CA ASP A 156 -0.37 13.45 13.01
C ASP A 156 -1.67 12.72 12.68
N TYR A 157 -2.80 13.42 12.64
CA TYR A 157 -4.13 12.85 12.42
C TYR A 157 -4.67 13.14 11.03
N SER A 158 -5.24 12.11 10.39
CA SER A 158 -5.58 12.15 8.95
C SER A 158 -6.51 13.29 8.56
N SER A 159 -7.61 13.50 9.27
CA SER A 159 -8.61 14.53 8.96
C SER A 159 -8.08 15.95 9.22
N VAL A 160 -7.19 16.12 10.22
CA VAL A 160 -6.49 17.39 10.47
C VAL A 160 -5.55 17.74 9.32
N LEU A 161 -4.76 16.76 8.85
CA LEU A 161 -3.85 16.96 7.73
C LEU A 161 -4.59 17.20 6.40
N LEU A 162 -5.69 16.47 6.15
CA LEU A 162 -6.51 16.63 4.95
C LEU A 162 -7.09 18.06 4.90
N SER A 163 -7.70 18.51 6.01
CA SER A 163 -8.21 19.88 6.14
C SER A 163 -7.12 20.94 5.95
N LYS A 164 -5.99 20.84 6.68
CA LYS A 164 -4.93 21.86 6.67
C LYS A 164 -4.06 21.89 5.41
N PHE A 165 -3.72 20.73 4.83
CA PHE A 165 -2.70 20.63 3.77
C PHE A 165 -3.26 20.19 2.41
N ALA A 166 -4.39 19.49 2.35
CA ALA A 166 -5.14 19.37 1.09
C ALA A 166 -6.08 20.57 0.86
N GLY A 167 -6.57 21.20 1.93
CA GLY A 167 -7.64 22.21 1.84
C GLY A 167 -9.01 21.56 1.65
N GLU A 168 -9.14 20.26 1.97
CA GLU A 168 -10.32 19.46 1.70
C GLU A 168 -11.03 19.11 3.01
N LYS A 169 -12.35 19.34 3.06
CA LYS A 169 -13.15 18.99 4.24
C LYS A 169 -13.29 17.46 4.35
N PRO A 170 -12.88 16.84 5.47
CA PRO A 170 -13.05 15.40 5.69
C PRO A 170 -14.52 14.98 5.60
N GLY A 171 -14.76 13.89 4.88
CA GLY A 171 -16.07 13.23 4.80
C GLY A 171 -16.31 12.26 5.96
N PRO A 172 -17.47 11.58 6.00
CA PRO A 172 -17.76 10.54 7.00
C PRO A 172 -17.06 9.20 6.73
N ASP A 173 -16.39 9.06 5.59
CA ASP A 173 -15.70 7.86 5.11
C ASP A 173 -14.19 8.01 5.36
N ASP A 174 -13.71 7.47 6.48
CA ASP A 174 -12.31 7.63 6.92
C ASP A 174 -11.31 6.93 5.98
N GLU A 175 -11.68 5.81 5.34
CA GLU A 175 -10.84 5.14 4.36
C GLU A 175 -10.62 6.02 3.13
N ARG A 176 -11.69 6.68 2.63
CA ARG A 176 -11.60 7.66 1.54
C ARG A 176 -10.81 8.90 1.95
N ASN A 177 -11.01 9.41 3.16
CA ASN A 177 -10.22 10.53 3.70
C ASN A 177 -8.72 10.19 3.70
N ILE A 178 -8.35 8.99 4.15
CA ILE A 178 -6.96 8.53 4.20
C ILE A 178 -6.41 8.24 2.79
N ALA A 179 -7.19 7.65 1.89
CA ALA A 179 -6.79 7.42 0.50
C ALA A 179 -6.47 8.75 -0.21
N ARG A 180 -7.33 9.76 -0.02
CA ARG A 180 -7.11 11.11 -0.57
C ARG A 180 -5.90 11.80 0.05
N LEU A 181 -5.74 11.71 1.38
CA LEU A 181 -4.56 12.23 2.07
C LEU A 181 -3.25 11.60 1.56
N LYS A 182 -3.21 10.27 1.39
CA LYS A 182 -2.07 9.53 0.81
C LYS A 182 -1.69 10.09 -0.57
N GLU A 183 -2.68 10.35 -1.43
CA GLU A 183 -2.46 10.94 -2.75
C GLU A 183 -1.85 12.35 -2.66
N VAL A 184 -2.46 13.24 -1.86
CA VAL A 184 -2.02 14.63 -1.72
C VAL A 184 -0.60 14.71 -1.15
N LEU A 185 -0.32 13.96 -0.07
CA LEU A 185 1.01 13.90 0.53
C LEU A 185 2.08 13.41 -0.46
N ASN A 186 1.79 12.36 -1.23
CA ASN A 186 2.75 11.81 -2.17
C ASN A 186 3.01 12.76 -3.36
N ARG A 187 1.94 13.27 -3.99
CA ARG A 187 2.02 14.07 -5.22
C ARG A 187 2.47 15.51 -4.99
N LYS A 188 1.90 16.18 -3.98
CA LYS A 188 2.13 17.62 -3.74
C LYS A 188 3.32 17.88 -2.83
N TYR A 189 3.61 16.96 -1.91
CA TYR A 189 4.55 17.19 -0.81
C TYR A 189 5.74 16.23 -0.77
N ASN A 190 5.79 15.22 -1.64
CA ASN A 190 6.83 14.19 -1.63
C ASN A 190 6.90 13.36 -0.33
N VAL A 191 5.79 13.30 0.42
CA VAL A 191 5.66 12.60 1.72
C VAL A 191 4.90 11.29 1.56
N VAL A 192 5.33 10.26 2.28
CA VAL A 192 4.64 8.96 2.36
C VAL A 192 3.86 8.87 3.67
N TRP A 193 2.61 8.43 3.62
CA TRP A 193 1.78 8.18 4.79
C TRP A 193 1.69 6.69 5.10
N LEU A 194 2.06 6.30 6.33
CA LEU A 194 1.90 4.96 6.87
C LEU A 194 0.74 4.91 7.87
N GLU A 195 -0.21 4.05 7.55
CA GLU A 195 -1.50 3.85 8.23
C GLU A 195 -1.38 2.85 9.39
N GLN A 196 -0.48 3.13 10.36
CA GLN A 196 0.07 2.07 11.22
C GLN A 196 0.31 2.38 12.72
N VAL A 197 -0.11 3.54 13.25
CA VAL A 197 -0.10 3.77 14.72
C VAL A 197 -1.47 3.67 15.41
N GLY A 198 -2.59 3.89 14.71
CA GLY A 198 -3.86 3.22 15.06
C GLY A 198 -4.65 3.72 16.27
N TYR A 199 -4.35 4.90 16.83
CA TYR A 199 -5.23 5.60 17.77
C TYR A 199 -6.00 6.72 17.05
N ASN A 200 -7.23 6.98 17.50
CA ASN A 200 -8.01 8.15 17.10
C ASN A 200 -7.94 9.15 18.26
N ARG A 201 -7.44 10.38 18.06
CA ARG A 201 -7.26 11.35 19.17
C ARG A 201 -8.53 11.44 20.03
N TYR A 202 -8.34 11.57 21.34
CA TYR A 202 -9.30 12.04 22.34
C TYR A 202 -10.42 12.95 21.78
N PHE A 203 -11.51 12.33 21.35
CA PHE A 203 -12.79 12.95 21.11
C PHE A 203 -13.86 11.97 21.57
N THR A 204 -14.87 12.46 22.27
CA THR A 204 -15.99 11.64 22.70
C THR A 204 -16.71 11.08 21.49
N GLU A 205 -17.35 9.91 21.60
CA GLU A 205 -18.09 9.32 20.48
C GLU A 205 -19.20 10.23 19.92
N LYS A 206 -19.64 11.19 20.76
CA LYS A 206 -20.63 12.25 20.46
C LYS A 206 -20.12 13.35 19.53
N ALA A 207 -18.81 13.44 19.24
CA ALA A 207 -18.28 14.38 18.26
C ALA A 207 -18.77 14.02 16.85
N LYS A 208 -19.21 15.03 16.06
CA LYS A 208 -19.61 14.79 14.66
C LYS A 208 -18.39 14.33 13.87
N SER A 209 -18.58 13.49 12.85
CA SER A 209 -17.47 12.94 12.04
C SER A 209 -16.53 14.01 11.48
N ALA A 210 -17.08 15.13 11.00
CA ALA A 210 -16.29 16.27 10.50
C ALA A 210 -15.46 17.01 11.57
N ASP A 211 -15.78 16.82 12.86
CA ASP A 211 -15.06 17.41 13.99
C ASP A 211 -14.01 16.41 14.57
N LYS A 212 -14.05 15.14 14.14
CA LYS A 212 -13.06 14.13 14.55
C LYS A 212 -11.74 14.38 13.78
N PRO A 213 -10.58 14.36 14.47
CA PRO A 213 -9.29 14.62 13.82
C PRO A 213 -8.82 13.47 12.93
N GLY A 214 -9.51 12.33 12.95
CA GLY A 214 -9.17 11.12 12.20
C GLY A 214 -8.13 10.26 12.91
N THR A 215 -7.76 9.17 12.24
CA THR A 215 -6.77 8.22 12.74
C THR A 215 -5.36 8.80 12.66
N ALA A 216 -4.59 8.55 13.72
CA ALA A 216 -3.18 8.87 13.75
C ALA A 216 -2.39 7.96 12.79
N GLY A 217 -1.48 8.56 12.03
CA GLY A 217 -0.56 7.86 11.16
C GLY A 217 0.83 8.48 11.19
N VAL A 218 1.77 7.83 10.52
CA VAL A 218 3.17 8.26 10.46
C VAL A 218 3.47 8.77 9.07
N MET A 219 3.87 10.03 8.95
CA MET A 219 4.47 10.59 7.75
C MET A 219 5.96 10.27 7.73
N LEU A 220 6.47 9.84 6.57
CA LEU A 220 7.88 9.68 6.30
C LEU A 220 8.25 10.48 5.05
N CYS A 221 9.40 11.13 5.09
CA CYS A 221 9.99 11.68 3.89
C CYS A 221 10.57 10.54 3.02
N LYS A 222 10.59 10.69 1.67
CA LYS A 222 11.04 9.61 0.79
C LYS A 222 12.51 9.24 1.00
N ASP A 223 13.35 10.19 1.42
CA ASP A 223 14.74 9.96 1.80
C ASP A 223 14.86 8.99 2.99
N ALA A 224 14.00 9.12 4.00
CA ALA A 224 13.98 8.21 5.14
C ALA A 224 13.56 6.80 4.71
N LEU A 225 12.57 6.69 3.82
CA LEU A 225 12.14 5.39 3.29
C LEU A 225 13.25 4.71 2.44
N ALA A 226 13.98 5.48 1.64
CA ALA A 226 15.12 4.97 0.86
C ALA A 226 16.30 4.52 1.76
N LYS A 227 16.59 5.28 2.83
CA LYS A 227 17.65 4.96 3.80
C LYS A 227 17.28 3.80 4.73
N PHE A 228 16.00 3.61 5.01
CA PHE A 228 15.47 2.62 5.96
C PHE A 228 14.27 1.84 5.37
N PRO A 229 14.45 1.03 4.31
CA PRO A 229 13.34 0.37 3.61
C PRO A 229 12.58 -0.66 4.47
N ALA A 230 13.19 -1.16 5.56
CA ALA A 230 12.52 -2.03 6.53
C ALA A 230 11.61 -1.28 7.53
N LEU A 231 11.69 0.06 7.59
CA LEU A 231 11.02 0.88 8.60
C LEU A 231 9.48 0.77 8.54
N PRO A 232 8.80 0.76 7.36
CA PRO A 232 7.36 0.51 7.33
C PRO A 232 6.97 -0.86 7.90
N LYS A 233 7.73 -1.91 7.58
CA LYS A 233 7.48 -3.26 8.11
C LYS A 233 7.71 -3.34 9.62
N LEU A 234 8.65 -2.56 10.15
CA LEU A 234 8.87 -2.43 11.59
C LEU A 234 7.71 -1.70 12.27
N LEU A 235 7.35 -0.51 11.78
CA LEU A 235 6.27 0.32 12.34
C LEU A 235 4.91 -0.37 12.29
N GLY A 236 4.65 -1.18 11.27
CA GLY A 236 3.44 -2.00 11.18
C GLY A 236 3.20 -2.95 12.36
N LYS A 237 4.23 -3.24 13.18
CA LYS A 237 4.07 -4.01 14.44
C LYS A 237 3.38 -3.23 15.57
N LEU A 238 3.31 -1.89 15.49
CA LEU A 238 2.60 -1.06 16.48
C LEU A 238 1.10 -0.94 16.17
N ARG A 239 0.66 -1.38 14.99
CA ARG A 239 -0.73 -1.27 14.53
C ARG A 239 -1.69 -1.97 15.50
N GLY A 240 -2.63 -1.22 16.05
CA GLY A 240 -3.65 -1.73 16.99
C GLY A 240 -3.15 -1.99 18.41
N ILE A 241 -1.91 -1.63 18.73
CA ILE A 241 -1.35 -1.75 20.10
C ILE A 241 -1.44 -0.42 20.85
N LEU A 242 -1.41 0.70 20.12
CA LEU A 242 -1.71 2.04 20.62
C LEU A 242 -3.17 2.37 20.29
N ASP A 243 -4.08 1.89 21.12
CA ASP A 243 -5.48 2.32 21.12
C ASP A 243 -5.70 3.55 22.01
N ASN A 244 -6.94 4.04 22.08
CA ASN A 244 -7.28 5.26 22.80
C ASN A 244 -7.12 5.13 24.32
N GLU A 245 -7.45 3.96 24.89
CA GLU A 245 -7.32 3.68 26.33
C GLU A 245 -5.84 3.56 26.73
N THR A 246 -5.06 2.85 25.91
CA THR A 246 -3.61 2.76 26.03
C THR A 246 -2.98 4.15 25.98
N MET A 247 -3.32 4.97 24.98
CA MET A 247 -2.79 6.34 24.89
C MET A 247 -3.19 7.21 26.08
N ALA A 248 -4.41 7.05 26.62
CA ALA A 248 -4.84 7.74 27.83
C ALA A 248 -4.01 7.36 29.06
N SER A 249 -3.77 6.05 29.25
CA SER A 249 -2.95 5.51 30.33
C SER A 249 -1.51 6.02 30.25
N LEU A 250 -0.89 5.95 29.06
CA LEU A 250 0.49 6.40 28.83
C LEU A 250 0.66 7.90 29.08
N LEU A 251 -0.34 8.70 28.72
CA LEU A 251 -0.29 10.14 28.98
C LEU A 251 -0.35 10.45 30.47
N SER A 252 -1.26 9.85 31.24
CA SER A 252 -1.32 10.04 32.70
C SER A 252 -0.09 9.49 33.43
N GLU A 253 0.58 8.47 32.88
CA GLU A 253 1.87 8.01 33.40
C GLU A 253 2.99 9.03 33.09
N SER A 254 2.98 9.63 31.90
CA SER A 254 3.97 10.62 31.44
C SER A 254 3.90 11.97 32.19
N GLU A 255 2.79 12.27 32.86
CA GLU A 255 2.69 13.41 33.80
C GLU A 255 3.57 13.23 35.04
N LYS A 256 3.91 11.99 35.40
CA LYS A 256 4.58 11.59 36.64
C LYS A 256 5.95 10.96 36.40
N SER A 257 6.35 10.76 35.15
CA SER A 257 7.55 10.03 34.77
C SER A 257 8.01 10.45 33.38
N ASP A 258 9.32 10.41 33.15
CA ASP A 258 9.92 10.73 31.84
C ASP A 258 9.24 9.92 30.69
N PRO A 259 8.74 10.59 29.63
CA PRO A 259 8.04 9.91 28.54
C PRO A 259 8.87 8.82 27.84
N LYS A 260 10.20 8.94 27.79
CA LYS A 260 11.08 7.89 27.22
C LYS A 260 11.06 6.62 28.09
N THR A 261 11.03 6.79 29.41
CA THR A 261 10.93 5.71 30.39
C THR A 261 9.56 5.03 30.33
N VAL A 262 8.47 5.80 30.24
CA VAL A 262 7.10 5.30 30.04
C VAL A 262 7.01 4.50 28.73
N ALA A 263 7.49 5.06 27.62
CA ALA A 263 7.56 4.39 26.33
C ALA A 263 8.28 3.04 26.38
N ARG A 264 9.46 2.99 27.03
CA ARG A 264 10.22 1.74 27.19
C ARG A 264 9.47 0.71 28.04
N ARG A 265 8.84 1.12 29.14
CA ARG A 265 8.06 0.24 30.01
C ARG A 265 6.89 -0.40 29.26
N PHE A 266 6.16 0.42 28.51
CA PHE A 266 5.05 -0.01 27.65
C PHE A 266 5.48 -0.99 26.56
N LEU A 267 6.54 -0.67 25.82
CA LEU A 267 7.03 -1.55 24.75
C LEU A 267 7.47 -2.91 25.30
N LYS A 268 8.10 -2.94 26.49
CA LYS A 268 8.44 -4.19 27.20
C LYS A 268 7.21 -4.97 27.65
N SER A 269 6.20 -4.33 28.23
CA SER A 269 4.98 -5.03 28.68
C SER A 269 4.19 -5.64 27.52
N ARG A 270 4.23 -5.00 26.34
CA ARG A 270 3.69 -5.53 25.07
C ARG A 270 4.62 -6.52 24.35
N LYS A 271 5.78 -6.87 24.91
CA LYS A 271 6.82 -7.75 24.31
C LYS A 271 7.29 -7.30 22.92
N LEU A 272 7.28 -5.98 22.69
CA LEU A 272 7.74 -5.36 21.45
C LEU A 272 9.27 -5.14 21.45
N ILE A 273 9.85 -4.96 22.63
CA ILE A 273 11.30 -4.85 22.90
C ILE A 273 11.65 -5.71 24.13
#